data_AF-X1LQ22-F1
#
_entry.id   AF-X1LQ22-F1
#
_cell.length_a   1.000
_cell.length_b   1.000
_cell.length_c   1.000
_cell.angle_alpha   90.00
_cell.angle_beta   90.00
_cell.angle_gamma   90.00
#
_symmetry.space_group_name_H-M   'P 1'
#
loop_
_entity.id
_entity.type
_entity.pdbx_description
1 polymer ?
#
loop_
_entity_poly.entity_id
_entity_poly.type
_entity_poly.pdbx_seq_one_letter_code
_entity_poly.pdbx_strand_id
1 'polypeptide(L)'
;CWIADELKRSGAKEINLFDPYNRSFRQDRRKGRESLNARWIADKYFLAGIDRVFTFDPHSDQVQLAFKRCPLEELHLSQELADHFTKHYDKSNCTVCSPDFGAYGRSERTANLLSLPLIVLRKVRKGTDTSTIEIIGDIQEHVANRNIIIREDICGTGGTLVEAASCLREKGARKVYVLLSHFDLCKGSESEMRRAKEGITKSEIQVIATNTIPHNFTEDEKKHFDIVDIAPLIADIISVHSKGESISRFFEDRLHHKPDLE
;
A
#
# COMPACT_ATOMS: atom_id res chain seq x y z
N CYS A 1 20.71 -2.67 -10.82
CA CYS A 1 21.17 -3.12 -12.16
C CYS A 1 22.67 -3.38 -12.22
N TRP A 2 23.56 -2.43 -11.94
CA TRP A 2 25.02 -2.71 -12.02
C TRP A 2 25.46 -3.80 -11.04
N ILE A 3 24.92 -3.82 -9.81
CA ILE A 3 25.14 -4.92 -8.86
C ILE A 3 24.70 -6.27 -9.45
N ALA A 4 23.57 -6.33 -10.17
CA ALA A 4 23.12 -7.57 -10.80
C ALA A 4 24.04 -8.01 -11.95
N ASP A 5 24.53 -7.06 -12.77
CA ASP A 5 25.51 -7.36 -13.82
C ASP A 5 26.82 -7.90 -13.22
N GLU A 6 27.29 -7.30 -12.12
CA GLU A 6 28.48 -7.77 -11.38
C GLU A 6 28.29 -9.18 -10.82
N LEU A 7 27.16 -9.46 -10.16
CA LEU A 7 26.83 -10.79 -9.65
C LEU A 7 26.78 -11.82 -10.77
N LYS A 8 26.17 -11.46 -11.90
CA LYS A 8 26.06 -12.35 -13.07
C LYS A 8 27.42 -12.67 -13.68
N ARG A 9 28.29 -11.67 -13.82
CA ARG A 9 29.68 -11.87 -14.29
C ARG A 9 30.53 -12.66 -13.31
N SER A 10 30.20 -12.57 -12.02
CA SER A 10 30.86 -13.33 -10.95
C SER A 10 30.33 -14.77 -10.82
N GLY A 11 29.40 -15.19 -11.68
CA GLY A 11 28.91 -16.57 -11.73
C GLY A 11 27.76 -16.88 -10.77
N ALA A 12 27.01 -15.87 -10.31
CA ALA A 12 25.79 -16.10 -9.54
C ALA A 12 24.81 -17.00 -10.33
N LYS A 13 24.29 -18.04 -9.67
CA LYS A 13 23.35 -19.00 -10.27
C LYS A 13 21.98 -18.38 -10.53
N GLU A 14 21.52 -17.52 -9.61
CA GLU A 14 20.22 -16.87 -9.65
C GLU A 14 20.30 -15.51 -8.94
N ILE A 15 19.64 -14.50 -9.49
CA ILE A 15 19.59 -13.13 -8.99
C ILE A 15 18.14 -12.71 -8.80
N ASN A 16 17.73 -12.68 -7.54
CA ASN A 16 16.39 -12.29 -7.11
C ASN A 16 16.41 -10.85 -6.58
N LEU A 17 15.65 -9.95 -7.22
CA LEU A 17 15.56 -8.55 -6.81
C LEU A 17 14.34 -8.35 -5.92
N PHE A 18 14.53 -7.92 -4.67
CA PHE A 18 13.45 -7.34 -3.87
C PHE A 18 13.41 -5.83 -4.14
N ASP A 19 12.34 -5.37 -4.81
CA ASP A 19 12.04 -3.97 -5.13
C ASP A 19 10.71 -3.60 -4.43
N PRO A 20 10.76 -3.29 -3.11
CA PRO A 20 9.55 -3.24 -2.30
C PRO A 20 8.56 -2.18 -2.75
N TYR A 21 9.06 -1.10 -3.36
CA TYR A 21 8.26 -0.07 -3.98
C TYR A 21 9.01 0.63 -5.11
N ASN A 22 8.45 0.58 -6.32
CA ASN A 22 8.97 1.31 -7.47
C ASN A 22 7.93 2.27 -8.03
N ARG A 23 8.17 3.58 -7.86
CA ARG A 23 7.30 4.65 -8.40
C ARG A 23 7.02 4.50 -9.90
N SER A 24 7.95 3.91 -10.66
CA SER A 24 7.83 3.73 -12.11
C SER A 24 6.70 2.77 -12.49
N PHE A 25 6.31 1.88 -11.57
CA PHE A 25 5.23 0.91 -11.78
C PHE A 25 3.84 1.54 -11.81
N ARG A 26 3.70 2.81 -11.40
CA ARG A 26 2.45 3.58 -11.54
C ARG A 26 2.12 3.97 -12.98
N GLN A 27 3.09 3.90 -13.89
CA GLN A 27 2.91 4.11 -15.32
C GLN A 27 2.96 2.75 -16.04
N ASP A 28 1.91 1.97 -15.79
CA ASP A 28 1.68 0.58 -16.24
C ASP A 28 0.76 0.49 -17.48
N ARG A 29 0.16 1.62 -17.90
CA ARG A 29 -0.67 1.73 -19.11
C ARG A 29 -0.38 3.01 -19.88
N ARG A 30 -0.60 2.99 -21.20
CA ARG A 30 -0.46 4.15 -22.08
C ARG A 30 -1.82 4.80 -22.35
N LYS A 31 -1.91 6.11 -22.16
CA LYS A 31 -3.07 6.95 -22.55
C LYS A 31 -2.80 7.78 -23.81
N GLY A 32 -1.61 7.65 -24.40
CA GLY A 32 -1.21 8.36 -25.62
C GLY A 32 0.22 8.07 -26.04
N ARG A 33 0.94 9.11 -26.46
CA ARG A 33 2.35 9.05 -26.89
C ARG A 33 3.34 9.25 -25.72
N GLU A 34 3.02 8.66 -24.58
CA GLU A 34 3.88 8.66 -23.39
C GLU A 34 4.69 7.35 -23.26
N SER A 35 5.76 7.41 -22.48
CA SER A 35 6.57 6.24 -22.12
C SER A 35 5.76 5.28 -21.23
N LEU A 36 6.00 3.99 -21.41
CA LEU A 36 5.50 2.96 -20.50
C LEU A 36 6.63 2.58 -19.53
N ASN A 37 6.77 3.35 -18.44
CA ASN A 37 7.94 3.24 -17.57
C ASN A 37 8.04 1.88 -16.88
N ALA A 38 6.91 1.28 -16.47
CA ALA A 38 6.91 -0.06 -15.89
C ALA A 38 7.58 -1.08 -16.83
N ARG A 39 7.25 -1.01 -18.13
CA ARG A 39 7.85 -1.87 -19.16
C ARG A 39 9.32 -1.59 -19.36
N TRP A 40 9.72 -0.32 -19.41
CA TRP A 40 11.11 0.04 -19.57
C TRP A 40 11.99 -0.43 -18.40
N ILE A 41 11.48 -0.32 -17.17
CA ILE A 41 12.17 -0.87 -15.98
C ILE A 41 12.24 -2.40 -16.06
N ALA A 42 11.14 -3.08 -16.40
CA ALA A 42 11.13 -4.54 -16.55
C ALA A 42 12.15 -5.03 -17.59
N ASP A 43 12.22 -4.37 -18.76
CA ASP A 43 13.22 -4.68 -19.79
C ASP A 43 14.65 -4.44 -19.29
N LYS A 44 14.88 -3.38 -18.51
CA LYS A 44 16.18 -3.12 -17.87
C LYS A 44 16.57 -4.16 -16.83
N TYR A 45 15.62 -4.60 -16.01
CA TYR A 45 15.89 -5.64 -15.01
C TYR A 45 16.28 -6.95 -15.69
N PHE A 46 15.54 -7.34 -16.73
CA PHE A 46 15.89 -8.48 -17.55
C PHE A 46 17.30 -8.34 -18.18
N LEU A 47 17.60 -7.18 -18.80
CA LEU A 47 18.90 -6.95 -19.44
C LEU A 47 20.07 -6.96 -18.44
N ALA A 48 19.83 -6.51 -17.21
CA ALA A 48 20.80 -6.58 -16.12
C ALA A 48 21.01 -8.00 -15.59
N GLY A 49 20.22 -8.98 -16.05
CA GLY A 49 20.33 -10.37 -15.65
C GLY A 49 19.63 -10.73 -14.35
N ILE A 50 18.62 -9.95 -13.95
CA ILE A 50 17.74 -10.31 -12.84
C ILE A 50 16.80 -11.43 -13.30
N ASP A 51 16.69 -12.47 -12.49
CA ASP A 51 15.90 -13.67 -12.78
C ASP A 51 14.46 -13.54 -12.27
N ARG A 52 14.24 -12.91 -11.11
CA ARG A 52 12.90 -12.67 -10.53
C ARG A 52 12.82 -11.35 -9.78
N VAL A 53 11.63 -10.75 -9.74
CA VAL A 53 11.37 -9.51 -9.01
C VAL A 53 10.28 -9.67 -7.95
N PHE A 54 10.67 -9.34 -6.73
CA PHE A 54 9.97 -9.04 -5.48
C PHE A 54 9.24 -7.69 -5.46
N THR A 55 7.91 -7.57 -5.49
CA THR A 55 7.28 -6.26 -5.19
C THR A 55 6.06 -6.40 -4.30
N PHE A 56 5.74 -5.35 -3.55
CA PHE A 56 4.63 -5.34 -2.60
C PHE A 56 3.59 -4.32 -3.01
N ASP A 57 2.31 -4.70 -2.98
CA ASP A 57 1.13 -3.88 -3.29
C ASP A 57 1.36 -2.82 -4.39
N PRO A 58 1.71 -3.24 -5.63
CA PRO A 58 1.83 -2.31 -6.73
C PRO A 58 0.51 -1.56 -6.94
N HIS A 59 0.60 -0.40 -7.58
CA HIS A 59 -0.57 0.45 -7.81
C HIS A 59 -1.69 -0.23 -8.60
N SER A 60 -1.32 -1.20 -9.42
CA SER A 60 -2.24 -1.96 -10.26
C SER A 60 -1.60 -3.29 -10.61
N ASP A 61 -2.36 -4.37 -10.48
CA ASP A 61 -1.98 -5.74 -10.81
C ASP A 61 -1.57 -5.87 -12.30
N GLN A 62 -1.98 -4.91 -13.15
CA GLN A 62 -1.57 -4.86 -14.56
C GLN A 62 -0.06 -4.67 -14.73
N VAL A 63 0.67 -4.23 -13.70
CA VAL A 63 2.13 -4.12 -13.74
C VAL A 63 2.79 -5.43 -14.15
N GLN A 64 2.20 -6.58 -13.78
CA GLN A 64 2.72 -7.90 -14.15
C GLN A 64 2.84 -8.08 -15.68
N LEU A 65 1.95 -7.45 -16.46
CA LEU A 65 1.96 -7.51 -17.93
C LEU A 65 3.19 -6.82 -18.54
N ALA A 66 3.85 -5.93 -17.79
CA ALA A 66 5.10 -5.32 -18.20
C ALA A 66 6.26 -6.33 -18.16
N PHE A 67 6.18 -7.34 -17.29
CA PHE A 67 7.23 -8.31 -16.96
C PHE A 67 7.13 -9.60 -17.80
N LYS A 68 7.50 -9.51 -19.08
CA LYS A 68 7.38 -10.66 -20.02
C LYS A 68 8.52 -11.68 -19.96
N ARG A 69 9.68 -11.29 -19.45
CA ARG A 69 10.93 -12.08 -19.54
C ARG A 69 11.55 -12.40 -18.18
N CYS A 70 11.12 -11.70 -17.15
CA CYS A 70 11.53 -11.88 -15.78
C CYS A 70 10.23 -11.88 -14.97
N PRO A 71 9.85 -12.98 -14.29
CA PRO A 71 8.65 -13.02 -13.47
C PRO A 71 8.66 -11.95 -12.38
N LEU A 72 7.50 -11.32 -12.19
CA LEU A 72 7.21 -10.42 -11.08
C LEU A 72 6.31 -11.17 -10.09
N GLU A 73 6.78 -11.31 -8.86
CA GLU A 73 6.01 -11.77 -7.72
C GLU A 73 5.39 -10.54 -7.04
N GLU A 74 4.07 -10.46 -7.09
CA GLU A 74 3.29 -9.45 -6.41
C GLU A 74 2.84 -9.97 -5.05
N LEU A 75 3.22 -9.25 -3.99
CA LEU A 75 2.96 -9.64 -2.61
C LEU A 75 2.08 -8.58 -1.93
N HIS A 76 1.30 -8.99 -0.93
CA HIS A 76 0.34 -8.10 -0.26
C HIS A 76 0.76 -7.78 1.17
N LEU A 77 0.60 -6.51 1.57
CA LEU A 77 0.89 -6.05 2.94
C LEU A 77 -0.38 -5.90 3.79
N SER A 78 -1.54 -6.33 3.28
CA SER A 78 -2.81 -6.25 4.03
C SER A 78 -2.77 -7.03 5.34
N GLN A 79 -2.07 -8.18 5.39
CA GLN A 79 -1.92 -8.97 6.62
C GLN A 79 -1.10 -8.21 7.66
N GLU A 80 0.10 -7.75 7.29
CA GLU A 80 1.00 -6.99 8.20
C GLU A 80 0.30 -5.76 8.79
N LEU A 81 -0.41 -5.00 7.95
CA LEU A 81 -1.13 -3.81 8.38
C LEU A 81 -2.35 -4.16 9.27
N ALA A 82 -3.06 -5.26 8.99
CA ALA A 82 -4.22 -5.68 9.78
C ALA A 82 -3.82 -6.26 11.14
N ASP A 83 -2.75 -7.05 11.19
CA ASP A 83 -2.20 -7.61 12.42
C ASP A 83 -1.67 -6.51 13.34
N HIS A 84 -0.90 -5.57 12.76
CA HIS A 84 -0.43 -4.39 13.49
C HIS A 84 -1.59 -3.56 14.02
N PHE A 85 -2.62 -3.31 13.18
CA PHE A 85 -3.80 -2.57 13.62
C PHE A 85 -4.51 -3.27 14.78
N THR A 86 -4.72 -4.59 14.68
CA THR A 86 -5.41 -5.37 15.72
C THR A 86 -4.64 -5.39 17.04
N LYS A 87 -3.31 -5.41 16.97
CA LYS A 87 -2.43 -5.44 18.16
C LYS A 87 -2.37 -4.09 18.88
N HIS A 88 -2.47 -2.98 18.15
CA HIS A 88 -2.17 -1.65 18.70
C HIS A 88 -3.37 -0.70 18.75
N TYR A 89 -4.47 -1.02 18.06
CA TYR A 89 -5.65 -0.17 17.94
C TYR A 89 -6.95 -0.94 18.17
N ASP A 90 -7.94 -0.27 18.73
CA ASP A 90 -9.27 -0.85 18.93
C ASP A 90 -10.08 -0.86 17.62
N LYS A 91 -10.41 -2.07 17.15
CA LYS A 91 -11.21 -2.30 15.94
C LYS A 91 -12.71 -2.48 16.18
N SER A 92 -13.18 -2.52 17.44
CA SER A 92 -14.56 -2.88 17.81
C SER A 92 -15.63 -2.00 17.15
N ASN A 93 -15.32 -0.73 16.91
CA ASN A 93 -16.22 0.26 16.33
C ASN A 93 -15.65 0.86 15.03
N CYS A 94 -15.02 0.03 14.21
CA CYS A 94 -14.38 0.43 12.96
C CYS A 94 -15.17 -0.01 11.72
N THR A 95 -14.97 0.72 10.63
CA THR A 95 -15.41 0.36 9.27
C THR A 95 -14.24 0.57 8.33
N VAL A 96 -13.98 -0.39 7.44
CA VAL A 96 -12.98 -0.23 6.38
C VAL A 96 -13.56 0.56 5.23
N CYS A 97 -12.78 1.46 4.66
CA CYS A 97 -13.17 2.36 3.59
C CYS A 97 -12.21 2.24 2.43
N SER A 98 -12.74 1.94 1.25
CA SER A 98 -12.00 2.04 -0.01
C SER A 98 -12.07 3.48 -0.53
N PRO A 99 -10.94 4.17 -0.75
CA PRO A 99 -10.93 5.57 -1.21
C PRO A 99 -11.42 5.75 -2.66
N ASP A 100 -11.37 4.69 -3.45
CA ASP A 100 -12.01 4.59 -4.76
C ASP A 100 -12.27 3.12 -5.14
N PHE A 101 -12.76 2.86 -6.36
CA PHE A 101 -12.98 1.50 -6.85
C PHE A 101 -11.70 0.73 -7.19
N GLY A 102 -10.60 1.42 -7.51
CA GLY A 102 -9.31 0.78 -7.81
C GLY A 102 -8.69 0.15 -6.56
N ALA A 103 -8.89 0.76 -5.39
CA ALA A 103 -8.47 0.23 -4.11
C ALA A 103 -9.41 -0.84 -3.50
N TYR A 104 -10.53 -1.17 -4.17
CA TYR A 104 -11.58 -2.02 -3.60
C TYR A 104 -11.07 -3.39 -3.16
N GLY A 105 -10.40 -4.14 -4.04
CA GLY A 105 -9.93 -5.49 -3.72
C GLY A 105 -8.95 -5.52 -2.54
N ARG A 106 -8.12 -4.49 -2.38
CA ARG A 106 -7.21 -4.35 -1.24
C ARG A 106 -7.96 -4.03 0.05
N SER A 107 -8.96 -3.15 -0.04
CA SER A 107 -9.83 -2.79 1.08
C SER A 107 -10.70 -3.95 1.54
N GLU A 108 -11.22 -4.75 0.61
CA GLU A 108 -11.98 -5.97 0.88
C GLU A 108 -11.12 -7.01 1.61
N ARG A 109 -9.88 -7.26 1.15
CA ARG A 109 -8.94 -8.13 1.87
C ARG A 109 -8.74 -7.65 3.31
N THR A 110 -8.49 -6.36 3.52
CA THR A 110 -8.32 -5.79 4.87
C THR A 110 -9.59 -5.89 5.71
N ALA A 111 -10.77 -5.66 5.13
CA ALA A 111 -12.06 -5.80 5.82
C ALA A 111 -12.30 -7.25 6.29
N ASN A 112 -11.99 -8.23 5.44
CA ASN A 112 -12.10 -9.65 5.78
C ASN A 112 -11.16 -10.04 6.93
N LEU A 113 -9.89 -9.60 6.85
CA LEU A 113 -8.89 -9.85 7.89
C LEU A 113 -9.30 -9.28 9.24
N LEU A 114 -9.82 -8.05 9.25
CA LEU A 114 -10.27 -7.39 10.47
C LEU A 114 -11.67 -7.81 10.90
N SER A 115 -12.42 -8.54 10.04
CA SER A 115 -13.83 -8.88 10.22
C SER A 115 -14.70 -7.63 10.44
N LEU A 116 -14.56 -6.64 9.55
CA LEU A 116 -15.23 -5.33 9.62
C LEU A 116 -16.09 -5.07 8.37
N PRO A 117 -17.12 -4.20 8.47
CA PRO A 117 -17.86 -3.75 7.31
C PRO A 117 -16.96 -2.94 6.36
N LEU A 118 -17.34 -2.91 5.08
CA LEU A 118 -16.65 -2.18 4.02
C LEU A 118 -17.59 -1.15 3.38
N ILE A 119 -17.09 0.08 3.23
CA ILE A 119 -17.71 1.13 2.42
C ILE A 119 -16.76 1.56 1.30
N VAL A 120 -17.29 2.21 0.26
CA VAL A 120 -16.50 2.70 -0.88
C VAL A 120 -16.79 4.16 -1.13
N LEU A 121 -15.74 4.97 -1.27
CA LEU A 121 -15.87 6.35 -1.74
C LEU A 121 -15.87 6.37 -3.27
N ARG A 122 -16.74 7.18 -3.83
CA ARG A 122 -16.82 7.43 -5.27
C ARG A 122 -16.63 8.92 -5.53
N LYS A 123 -15.50 9.27 -6.13
CA LYS A 123 -15.22 10.64 -6.56
C LYS A 123 -15.93 10.94 -7.86
N VAL A 124 -17.01 11.72 -7.80
CA VAL A 124 -17.76 12.20 -8.96
C VAL A 124 -17.19 13.55 -9.38
N ARG A 125 -16.65 13.64 -10.60
CA ARG A 125 -16.09 14.88 -11.15
C ARG A 125 -17.19 15.67 -11.86
N LYS A 126 -17.44 16.91 -11.43
CA LYS A 126 -18.30 17.89 -12.11
C LYS A 126 -17.39 18.92 -12.79
N GLY A 127 -17.04 18.66 -14.06
CA GLY A 127 -16.13 19.51 -14.82
C GLY A 127 -14.64 19.35 -14.46
N THR A 128 -13.82 20.36 -14.77
CA THR A 128 -12.37 20.34 -14.59
C THR A 128 -11.92 20.54 -13.14
N ASP A 129 -12.66 21.32 -12.35
CA ASP A 129 -12.17 21.84 -11.06
C ASP A 129 -13.02 21.45 -9.85
N THR A 130 -14.22 20.89 -10.04
CA THR A 130 -15.08 20.48 -8.92
C THR A 130 -15.30 18.97 -8.88
N SER A 131 -15.16 18.39 -7.70
CA SER A 131 -15.47 16.99 -7.45
C SER A 131 -16.26 16.85 -6.16
N THR A 132 -17.22 15.93 -6.16
CA THR A 132 -17.97 15.52 -4.97
C THR A 132 -17.60 14.08 -4.62
N ILE A 133 -17.53 13.76 -3.34
CA ILE A 133 -17.33 12.39 -2.86
C ILE A 133 -18.69 11.83 -2.43
N GLU A 134 -19.09 10.72 -3.04
CA GLU A 134 -20.25 9.93 -2.65
C GLU A 134 -19.78 8.72 -1.83
N ILE A 135 -20.55 8.31 -0.83
CA ILE A 135 -20.30 7.09 -0.07
C ILE A 135 -21.25 6.01 -0.56
N ILE A 136 -20.70 4.87 -0.94
CA ILE A 136 -21.44 3.64 -1.25
C ILE A 136 -21.39 2.77 0.00
N GLY A 137 -22.55 2.61 0.64
CA GLY A 137 -22.74 1.92 1.91
C GLY A 137 -23.75 2.65 2.80
N ASP A 138 -24.23 1.99 3.86
CA ASP A 138 -25.12 2.64 4.83
C ASP A 138 -24.33 3.64 5.70
N ILE A 139 -24.63 4.93 5.55
CA ILE A 139 -23.95 6.00 6.29
C ILE A 139 -24.27 5.95 7.77
N GLN A 140 -25.51 5.65 8.17
CA GLN A 140 -25.90 5.64 9.57
C GLN A 140 -25.32 4.43 10.30
N GLU A 141 -25.28 3.28 9.63
CA GLU A 141 -24.79 2.03 10.22
C GLU A 141 -23.26 1.91 10.17
N HIS A 142 -22.63 2.37 9.08
CA HIS A 142 -21.21 2.10 8.80
C HIS A 142 -20.31 3.34 8.84
N VAL A 143 -20.85 4.56 8.98
CA VAL A 143 -20.03 5.79 9.05
C VAL A 143 -20.28 6.59 10.32
N ALA A 144 -21.53 6.95 10.58
CA ALA A 144 -21.90 7.80 11.70
C ALA A 144 -21.49 7.17 13.04
N ASN A 145 -20.82 7.95 13.89
CA ASN A 145 -20.32 7.53 15.20
C ASN A 145 -19.32 6.35 15.17
N ARG A 146 -18.72 6.05 14.01
CA ARG A 146 -17.71 4.99 13.84
C ARG A 146 -16.33 5.56 13.54
N ASN A 147 -15.31 4.76 13.83
CA ASN A 147 -13.97 5.02 13.34
C ASN A 147 -13.84 4.46 11.92
N ILE A 148 -13.13 5.16 11.04
CA ILE A 148 -12.96 4.74 9.65
C ILE A 148 -11.50 4.37 9.40
N ILE A 149 -11.28 3.23 8.76
CA ILE A 149 -9.98 2.74 8.33
C ILE A 149 -9.92 2.84 6.81
N ILE A 150 -9.30 3.88 6.28
CA ILE A 150 -9.06 4.01 4.84
C ILE A 150 -7.91 3.08 4.47
N ARG A 151 -8.12 2.16 3.52
CA ARG A 151 -7.05 1.29 3.01
C ARG A 151 -6.61 1.78 1.63
N GLU A 152 -5.34 2.14 1.51
CA GLU A 152 -4.76 2.64 0.26
C GLU A 152 -3.36 2.07 0.00
N ASP A 153 -2.95 1.92 -1.25
CA ASP A 153 -1.59 1.50 -1.60
C ASP A 153 -0.54 2.57 -1.23
N ILE A 154 -0.72 3.80 -1.72
CA ILE A 154 0.30 4.84 -1.73
C ILE A 154 -0.28 6.19 -1.31
N CYS A 155 0.45 6.91 -0.46
CA CYS A 155 0.20 8.33 -0.24
C CYS A 155 1.27 9.21 -0.90
N GLY A 156 0.85 10.05 -1.85
CA GLY A 156 1.65 11.12 -2.44
C GLY A 156 1.62 12.39 -1.58
N THR A 157 0.86 13.40 -1.98
CA THR A 157 0.81 14.70 -1.28
C THR A 157 -0.06 14.72 -0.02
N GLY A 158 -0.79 13.63 0.27
CA GLY A 158 -1.78 13.57 1.36
C GLY A 158 -3.11 14.26 1.08
N GLY A 159 -3.21 15.07 0.01
CA GLY A 159 -4.42 15.86 -0.28
C GLY A 159 -5.69 15.01 -0.43
N THR A 160 -5.61 13.87 -1.13
CA THR A 160 -6.75 12.96 -1.28
C THR A 160 -7.19 12.34 0.05
N LEU A 161 -6.24 12.02 0.94
CA LEU A 161 -6.56 11.48 2.27
C LEU A 161 -7.24 12.54 3.14
N VAL A 162 -6.76 13.78 3.09
CA VAL A 162 -7.37 14.92 3.80
C VAL A 162 -8.79 15.18 3.31
N GLU A 163 -9.01 15.19 1.99
CA GLU A 163 -10.33 15.36 1.39
C GLU A 163 -11.30 14.24 1.80
N ALA A 164 -10.84 12.97 1.73
CA ALA A 164 -11.61 11.82 2.16
C ALA A 164 -11.94 11.86 3.66
N ALA A 165 -10.97 12.19 4.50
CA ALA A 165 -11.16 12.30 5.94
C ALA A 165 -12.16 13.41 6.31
N SER A 166 -12.09 14.57 5.64
CA SER A 166 -13.06 15.66 5.82
C SER A 166 -14.47 15.20 5.46
N CYS A 167 -14.63 14.57 4.29
CA CYS A 167 -15.92 14.05 3.85
C CYS A 167 -16.51 13.03 4.84
N LEU A 168 -15.70 12.09 5.33
CA LEU A 168 -16.15 11.10 6.31
C LEU A 168 -16.56 11.74 7.64
N ARG A 169 -15.82 12.75 8.12
CA ARG A 169 -16.15 13.50 9.34
C ARG A 169 -17.44 14.31 9.19
N GLU A 170 -17.67 14.93 8.04
CA GLU A 170 -18.94 15.60 7.73
C GLU A 170 -20.15 14.65 7.75
N LYS A 171 -19.91 13.34 7.55
CA LYS A 171 -20.91 12.28 7.68
C LYS A 171 -20.96 11.63 9.07
N GLY A 172 -20.23 12.16 10.04
CA GLY A 172 -20.27 11.73 11.44
C GLY A 172 -19.22 10.70 11.85
N ALA A 173 -18.19 10.45 11.04
CA ALA A 173 -17.05 9.62 11.46
C ALA A 173 -16.31 10.24 12.67
N ARG A 174 -15.92 9.41 13.65
CA ARG A 174 -15.25 9.84 14.88
C ARG A 174 -13.75 10.04 14.71
N LYS A 175 -13.07 9.04 14.17
CA LYS A 175 -11.63 9.05 13.90
C LYS A 175 -11.36 8.45 12.53
N VAL A 176 -10.27 8.88 11.91
CA VAL A 176 -9.83 8.36 10.61
C VAL A 176 -8.43 7.80 10.76
N TYR A 177 -8.30 6.49 10.53
CA TYR A 177 -7.07 5.76 10.35
C TYR A 177 -6.82 5.56 8.87
N VAL A 178 -5.56 5.55 8.44
CA VAL A 178 -5.17 5.22 7.07
C VAL A 178 -4.10 4.15 7.11
N LEU A 179 -4.38 3.01 6.49
CA LEU A 179 -3.43 1.92 6.31
C LEU A 179 -2.79 2.03 4.92
N LEU A 180 -1.48 2.28 4.89
CA LEU A 180 -0.72 2.52 3.67
C LEU A 180 0.34 1.46 3.46
N SER A 181 0.41 0.91 2.24
CA SER A 181 1.54 0.06 1.87
C SER A 181 2.80 0.91 1.72
N HIS A 182 2.69 2.08 1.08
CA HIS A 182 3.82 2.95 0.74
C HIS A 182 3.53 4.40 1.08
N PHE A 183 4.28 4.96 2.04
CA PHE A 183 4.17 6.38 2.37
C PHE A 183 5.13 7.19 1.50
N ASP A 184 4.77 7.46 0.25
CA ASP A 184 5.72 7.99 -0.74
C ASP A 184 6.06 9.48 -0.59
N LEU A 185 5.13 10.26 -0.01
CA LEU A 185 5.23 11.71 0.19
C LEU A 185 5.61 12.52 -1.07
N CYS A 186 5.31 11.96 -2.26
CA CYS A 186 5.71 12.47 -3.57
C CYS A 186 7.24 12.61 -3.75
N LYS A 187 7.71 12.86 -4.99
CA LYS A 187 9.12 13.19 -5.27
C LYS A 187 9.39 14.65 -4.89
N GLY A 188 8.98 15.01 -3.68
CA GLY A 188 9.01 16.37 -3.21
C GLY A 188 10.36 16.71 -2.58
N SER A 189 10.72 17.98 -2.65
CA SER A 189 11.66 18.58 -1.70
C SER A 189 11.24 18.30 -0.26
N GLU A 190 12.18 18.41 0.68
CA GLU A 190 11.90 18.30 2.12
C GLU A 190 10.72 19.20 2.56
N SER A 191 10.58 20.36 1.93
CA SER A 191 9.47 21.29 2.17
C SER A 191 8.09 20.75 1.77
N GLU A 192 8.01 19.94 0.72
CA GLU A 192 6.76 19.32 0.25
C GLU A 192 6.38 18.14 1.13
N MET A 193 7.36 17.32 1.52
CA MET A 193 7.15 16.24 2.47
C MET A 193 6.66 16.77 3.81
N ARG A 194 7.28 17.85 4.32
CA ARG A 194 6.84 18.52 5.55
C ARG A 194 5.40 19.03 5.43
N ARG A 195 5.06 19.71 4.33
CA ARG A 195 3.68 20.21 4.10
C ARG A 195 2.66 19.08 4.04
N ALA A 196 3.00 17.96 3.39
CA ALA A 196 2.13 16.79 3.34
C ALA A 196 1.90 16.19 4.73
N LYS A 197 2.97 15.98 5.52
CA LYS A 197 2.87 15.51 6.91
C LYS A 197 2.02 16.45 7.76
N GLU A 198 2.26 17.76 7.67
CA GLU A 198 1.48 18.77 8.40
C GLU A 198 0.00 18.77 8.02
N GLY A 199 -0.33 18.60 6.74
CA GLY A 199 -1.72 18.51 6.28
C GLY A 199 -2.44 17.31 6.88
N ILE A 200 -1.77 16.15 6.92
CA ILE A 200 -2.30 14.92 7.51
C ILE A 200 -2.49 15.09 9.02
N THR A 201 -1.48 15.60 9.72
CA THR A 201 -1.51 15.84 11.18
C THR A 201 -2.59 16.84 11.57
N LYS A 202 -2.71 17.97 10.86
CA LYS A 202 -3.77 18.98 11.11
C LYS A 202 -5.19 18.45 10.86
N SER A 203 -5.30 17.44 10.00
CA SER A 203 -6.58 16.75 9.74
C SER A 203 -6.86 15.63 10.75
N GLU A 204 -6.02 15.50 11.78
CA GLU A 204 -6.09 14.49 12.84
C GLU A 204 -6.23 13.06 12.29
N ILE A 205 -5.52 12.79 11.18
CA ILE A 205 -5.45 11.47 10.58
C ILE A 205 -4.34 10.68 11.30
N GLN A 206 -4.65 9.44 11.68
CA GLN A 206 -3.63 8.48 12.12
C GLN A 206 -3.19 7.65 10.91
N VAL A 207 -1.94 7.76 10.51
CA VAL A 207 -1.35 6.97 9.43
C VAL A 207 -0.60 5.79 10.03
N ILE A 208 -0.93 4.59 9.56
CA ILE A 208 -0.17 3.37 9.78
C ILE A 208 0.37 2.95 8.41
N ALA A 209 1.68 3.03 8.21
CA ALA A 209 2.33 2.71 6.95
C ALA A 209 3.42 1.66 7.15
N THR A 210 3.98 1.12 6.07
CA THR A 210 5.15 0.23 6.17
C THR A 210 6.47 0.96 5.94
N ASN A 211 7.58 0.34 6.32
CA ASN A 211 8.93 0.83 6.06
C ASN A 211 9.45 0.57 4.63
N THR A 212 8.58 0.27 3.66
CA THR A 212 8.96 0.15 2.23
C THR A 212 9.64 1.40 1.69
N ILE A 213 9.38 2.55 2.31
CA ILE A 213 10.08 3.81 2.05
C ILE A 213 10.53 4.35 3.41
N PRO A 214 11.84 4.59 3.61
CA PRO A 214 12.34 5.06 4.90
C PRO A 214 11.92 6.52 5.14
N HIS A 215 11.46 6.79 6.37
CA HIS A 215 11.14 8.13 6.85
C HIS A 215 11.77 8.37 8.22
N ASN A 216 12.22 9.59 8.45
CA ASN A 216 12.59 10.06 9.77
C ASN A 216 11.43 10.92 10.30
N PHE A 217 10.82 10.47 11.40
CA PHE A 217 9.78 11.20 12.11
C PHE A 217 10.33 11.79 13.41
N THR A 218 9.94 13.03 13.71
CA THR A 218 10.16 13.60 15.04
C THR A 218 9.28 12.89 16.08
N GLU A 219 9.59 13.04 17.37
CA GLU A 219 8.77 12.45 18.44
C GLU A 219 7.31 12.91 18.43
N ASP A 220 7.05 14.14 17.98
CA ASP A 220 5.69 14.64 17.80
C ASP A 220 5.01 14.04 16.56
N GLU A 221 5.73 13.85 15.47
CA GLU A 221 5.21 13.20 14.26
C GLU A 221 4.85 11.74 14.52
N LYS A 222 5.63 11.01 15.34
CA LYS A 222 5.34 9.61 15.72
C LYS A 222 3.98 9.41 16.39
N LYS A 223 3.37 10.48 16.91
CA LYS A 223 1.99 10.43 17.44
C LYS A 223 0.95 10.22 16.34
N HIS A 224 1.26 10.57 15.10
CA HIS A 224 0.37 10.49 13.93
C HIS A 224 0.82 9.47 12.88
N PHE A 225 2.12 9.15 12.85
CA PHE A 225 2.71 8.23 11.88
C PHE A 225 3.30 7.03 12.60
N ASP A 226 2.67 5.88 12.40
CA ASP A 226 3.10 4.58 12.90
C ASP A 226 3.64 3.74 11.74
N ILE A 227 4.81 3.13 11.91
CA ILE A 227 5.54 2.44 10.84
C ILE A 227 5.72 0.96 11.18
N VAL A 228 5.09 0.12 10.36
CA VAL A 228 5.18 -1.34 10.41
C VAL A 228 6.46 -1.78 9.71
N ASP A 229 7.29 -2.54 10.42
CA ASP A 229 8.48 -3.17 9.85
C ASP A 229 8.11 -4.44 9.09
N ILE A 230 8.37 -4.46 7.78
CA ILE A 230 8.13 -5.63 6.92
C ILE A 230 9.40 -6.43 6.64
N ALA A 231 10.54 -6.10 7.28
CA ALA A 231 11.77 -6.88 7.14
C ALA A 231 11.61 -8.35 7.57
N PRO A 232 10.86 -8.70 8.64
CA PRO A 232 10.60 -10.10 8.98
C PRO A 232 9.88 -10.85 7.85
N LEU A 233 8.84 -10.24 7.25
CA LEU A 233 8.12 -10.81 6.11
C LEU A 233 9.07 -11.07 4.93
N ILE A 234 9.91 -10.10 4.57
CA ILE A 234 10.89 -10.26 3.49
C ILE A 234 11.87 -11.38 3.79
N ALA A 235 12.37 -11.49 5.04
CA ALA A 235 13.26 -12.56 5.45
C ALA A 235 12.61 -13.94 5.33
N ASP A 236 11.33 -14.06 5.72
CA ASP A 236 10.56 -15.31 5.58
C ASP A 236 10.38 -15.68 4.10
N ILE A 237 10.05 -14.72 3.23
CA ILE A 237 9.91 -14.95 1.79
C ILE A 237 11.25 -15.42 1.19
N ILE A 238 12.37 -14.80 1.57
CA ILE A 238 13.71 -15.23 1.15
C ILE A 238 13.95 -16.69 1.57
N SER A 239 13.60 -17.04 2.81
CA SER A 239 13.78 -18.39 3.35
C SER A 239 12.95 -19.42 2.58
N VAL A 240 11.63 -19.19 2.44
CA VAL A 240 10.69 -20.05 1.68
C VAL A 240 11.17 -20.23 0.24
N HIS A 241 11.50 -19.12 -0.43
CA HIS A 241 11.96 -19.15 -1.82
C HIS A 241 13.27 -19.92 -1.98
N SER A 242 14.24 -19.73 -1.08
CA SER A 242 15.54 -20.41 -1.13
C SER A 242 15.46 -21.92 -0.99
N LYS A 243 14.38 -22.43 -0.36
CA LYS A 243 14.08 -23.86 -0.21
C LYS A 243 13.29 -24.44 -1.38
N GLY A 244 12.87 -23.60 -2.34
CA GLY A 244 11.98 -24.00 -3.43
C GLY A 244 10.54 -24.26 -2.98
N GLU A 245 10.14 -23.73 -1.82
CA GLU A 245 8.79 -23.86 -1.28
C GLU A 245 7.84 -22.82 -1.92
N SER A 246 6.53 -23.07 -1.82
CA SER A 246 5.51 -22.20 -2.42
C SER A 246 5.23 -20.98 -1.56
N ILE A 247 5.47 -19.79 -2.12
CA ILE A 247 5.14 -18.51 -1.49
C ILE A 247 3.63 -18.34 -1.35
N SER A 248 2.84 -18.78 -2.33
CA SER A 248 1.38 -18.72 -2.23
C SER A 248 0.88 -19.51 -1.03
N ARG A 249 1.41 -20.73 -0.82
CA ARG A 249 1.09 -21.55 0.36
C ARG A 249 1.51 -20.88 1.66
N PHE A 250 2.68 -20.24 1.70
CA PHE A 250 3.11 -19.46 2.86
C PHE A 250 2.09 -18.36 3.23
N PHE A 251 1.54 -17.63 2.25
CA PHE A 251 0.49 -16.64 2.54
C PHE A 251 -0.84 -17.29 2.96
N GLU A 252 -1.25 -18.40 2.34
CA GLU A 252 -2.45 -19.14 2.73
C GLU A 252 -2.37 -19.65 4.19
N ASP A 253 -1.25 -20.29 4.56
CA ASP A 253 -1.05 -20.84 5.90
C ASP A 253 -1.10 -19.74 6.97
N ARG A 254 -0.60 -18.53 6.66
CA ARG A 254 -0.70 -17.34 7.53
C ARG A 254 -2.12 -16.81 7.68
N LEU A 255 -2.97 -16.92 6.66
CA LEU A 255 -4.39 -16.54 6.76
C LEU A 255 -5.19 -17.52 7.63
N HIS A 256 -4.80 -18.80 7.61
CA HIS A 256 -5.48 -19.87 8.34
C HIS A 256 -4.98 -20.06 9.77
N HIS A 257 -3.71 -19.75 10.05
CA HIS A 257 -3.17 -19.69 11.40
C HIS A 257 -3.55 -18.35 12.04
N LYS A 258 -4.81 -18.21 12.46
CA LYS A 258 -5.10 -17.34 13.60
C LYS A 258 -4.49 -18.05 14.81
N PRO A 259 -3.47 -17.48 15.50
CA PRO A 259 -3.21 -17.92 16.85
C PRO A 259 -4.52 -17.71 17.60
N ASP A 260 -4.99 -18.71 18.33
CA ASP A 260 -6.01 -18.51 19.34
C ASP A 260 -5.55 -17.31 20.19
N LEU A 261 -6.19 -16.17 19.97
CA LEU A 261 -6.06 -15.00 20.82
C LEU A 261 -6.83 -15.35 22.10
N GLU A 262 -6.17 -16.12 22.97
CA GLU A 262 -6.52 -16.29 24.38
C GLU A 262 -6.28 -14.98 25.16
#